data_AF-A0A437AIS1-F1
#
_entry.id   AF-A0A437AIS1-F1
#
_cell.length_a   1.000
_cell.length_b   1.000
_cell.length_c   1.000
_cell.angle_alpha   90.00
_cell.angle_beta   90.00
_cell.angle_gamma   90.00
#
_symmetry.space_group_name_H-M   'P 1'
#
loop_
_entity.id
_entity.type
_entity.pdbx_description
1 polymer ?
#
loop_
_entity_poly.entity_id
_entity_poly.type
_entity_poly.pdbx_seq_one_letter_code
_entity_poly.pdbx_strand_id
1 'polypeptide(L)'
;MDFRYCKIWSMEKLNISFRFFFEDDKNSIFLDIFPEIYLFVDKFERNIRSLHVNLIQYDIFLNLIAFKFAYLKAMIKRIINQENQNPRWIITDSKPLMSYIFEMKCTFAIFAFNLLRNPKYHKLLIFRALVIFLKLKDSEVLNFTEFLDQVFLPIPDDLTFLNNLIITKHSIDFSKDKKSIIICGIKSFRDPKIYIFFKDCTDKLIRQYDKDYRNYLTSSKYKSPCQFTTIKSLTEKLKKYFE
;
A
#
# COMPACT_ATOMS: atom_id res chain seq x y z
N MET A 1 -9.65 0.33 -42.24
CA MET A 1 -9.47 -0.55 -41.07
C MET A 1 -10.48 -0.16 -40.01
N ASP A 2 -11.33 -1.09 -39.55
CA ASP A 2 -12.28 -0.81 -38.47
C ASP A 2 -11.54 -0.81 -37.13
N PHE A 3 -11.42 0.38 -36.52
CA PHE A 3 -10.72 0.60 -35.24
C PHE A 3 -11.30 -0.21 -34.08
N ARG A 4 -12.51 -0.78 -34.22
CA ARG A 4 -13.09 -1.69 -33.22
C ARG A 4 -12.29 -2.98 -33.09
N TYR A 5 -11.74 -3.51 -34.18
CA TYR A 5 -10.92 -4.72 -34.15
C TYR A 5 -9.55 -4.49 -33.49
N CYS A 6 -8.90 -3.35 -33.73
CA CYS A 6 -7.67 -2.98 -33.01
C CYS A 6 -7.88 -2.81 -31.50
N LYS A 7 -9.05 -2.29 -31.08
CA LYS A 7 -9.38 -2.08 -29.66
C LYS A 7 -9.62 -3.40 -28.92
N ILE A 8 -10.34 -4.34 -29.54
CA ILE A 8 -10.53 -5.69 -28.96
C ILE A 8 -9.18 -6.39 -28.80
N TRP A 9 -8.32 -6.28 -29.81
CA TRP A 9 -6.98 -6.87 -29.77
C TRP A 9 -6.07 -6.27 -28.69
N SER A 10 -6.22 -4.98 -28.38
CA SER A 10 -5.49 -4.34 -27.26
C SER A 10 -5.93 -4.85 -25.88
N MET A 11 -7.19 -5.26 -25.75
CA MET A 11 -7.77 -5.72 -24.49
C MET A 11 -7.40 -7.16 -24.16
N GLU A 12 -7.45 -8.05 -25.14
CA GLU A 12 -6.96 -9.42 -25.02
C GLU A 12 -5.48 -9.44 -24.68
N LYS A 13 -4.68 -8.61 -25.35
CA LYS A 13 -3.25 -8.45 -25.04
C LYS A 13 -3.01 -8.02 -23.60
N LEU A 14 -3.73 -6.99 -23.15
CA LEU A 14 -3.61 -6.52 -21.77
C LEU A 14 -4.02 -7.60 -20.75
N ASN A 15 -5.07 -8.38 -21.06
CA ASN A 15 -5.47 -9.52 -20.24
C ASN A 15 -4.38 -10.61 -20.19
N ILE A 16 -3.77 -10.93 -21.34
CA ILE A 16 -2.64 -11.86 -21.42
C ILE A 16 -1.44 -11.32 -20.62
N SER A 17 -1.14 -10.03 -20.73
CA SER A 17 -0.05 -9.39 -19.95
C SER A 17 -0.32 -9.46 -18.45
N PHE A 18 -1.57 -9.26 -18.02
CA PHE A 18 -1.95 -9.42 -16.62
C PHE A 18 -1.76 -10.86 -16.14
N ARG A 19 -2.25 -11.84 -16.90
CA ARG A 19 -2.06 -13.26 -16.57
C ARG A 19 -0.59 -13.63 -16.53
N PHE A 20 0.17 -13.29 -17.56
CA PHE A 20 1.60 -13.58 -17.62
C PHE A 20 2.36 -12.97 -16.44
N PHE A 21 2.03 -11.74 -16.05
CA PHE A 21 2.69 -11.10 -14.92
C PHE A 21 2.27 -11.70 -13.57
N PHE A 22 1.00 -12.05 -13.34
CA PHE A 22 0.51 -12.51 -12.04
C PHE A 22 0.50 -14.02 -11.83
N GLU A 23 0.44 -14.82 -12.89
CA GLU A 23 0.49 -16.28 -12.84
C GLU A 23 1.94 -16.81 -12.89
N ASP A 24 2.93 -15.97 -13.22
CA ASP A 24 4.34 -16.33 -13.12
C ASP A 24 4.74 -16.42 -11.64
N ASP A 25 5.13 -17.62 -11.19
CA ASP A 25 5.60 -17.88 -9.83
C ASP A 25 6.78 -16.98 -9.42
N LYS A 26 7.60 -16.52 -10.39
CA LYS A 26 8.66 -15.54 -10.14
C LYS A 26 8.13 -14.18 -9.71
N ASN A 27 6.84 -13.91 -9.88
CA ASN A 27 6.21 -12.67 -9.49
C ASN A 27 5.30 -12.85 -8.27
N SER A 28 5.17 -14.06 -7.73
CA SER A 28 4.36 -14.36 -6.54
C SER A 28 4.62 -13.41 -5.37
N ILE A 29 5.89 -13.07 -5.14
CA ILE A 29 6.30 -12.18 -4.06
C ILE A 29 5.77 -10.74 -4.21
N PHE A 30 5.46 -10.31 -5.44
CA PHE A 30 4.78 -9.04 -5.68
C PHE A 30 3.41 -9.02 -5.02
N LEU A 31 2.66 -10.11 -5.17
CA LEU A 31 1.29 -10.24 -4.69
C LEU A 31 1.24 -10.25 -3.16
N ASP A 32 2.27 -10.82 -2.53
CA ASP A 32 2.40 -10.81 -1.07
C ASP A 32 2.68 -9.41 -0.50
N ILE A 33 3.52 -8.61 -1.18
CA ILE A 33 3.86 -7.25 -0.74
C ILE A 33 2.74 -6.26 -1.10
N PHE A 34 2.09 -6.48 -2.23
CA PHE A 34 1.11 -5.57 -2.84
C PHE A 34 -0.21 -6.25 -3.19
N PRO A 35 -0.96 -6.76 -2.19
CA PRO A 35 -2.25 -7.40 -2.43
C PRO A 35 -3.30 -6.44 -3.01
N GLU A 36 -3.06 -5.11 -2.98
CA GLU A 36 -3.91 -4.09 -3.61
C GLU A 36 -4.15 -4.34 -5.09
N ILE A 37 -3.20 -4.98 -5.77
CA ILE A 37 -3.27 -5.21 -7.20
C ILE A 37 -4.49 -6.03 -7.62
N TYR A 38 -4.97 -6.93 -6.76
CA TYR A 38 -6.17 -7.73 -7.00
C TYR A 38 -7.41 -6.87 -7.22
N LEU A 39 -7.51 -5.66 -6.62
CA LEU A 39 -8.63 -4.75 -6.90
C LEU A 39 -8.67 -4.32 -8.36
N PHE A 40 -7.49 -4.10 -8.95
CA PHE A 40 -7.38 -3.60 -10.31
C PHE A 40 -7.63 -4.72 -11.31
N VAL A 41 -7.10 -5.91 -11.04
CA VAL A 41 -7.31 -7.13 -11.84
C VAL A 41 -8.78 -7.54 -11.82
N ASP A 42 -9.37 -7.72 -10.65
CA ASP A 42 -10.78 -8.10 -10.52
C ASP A 42 -11.69 -7.05 -11.20
N LYS A 43 -11.37 -5.76 -11.04
CA LYS A 43 -12.11 -4.70 -11.72
C LYS A 43 -11.97 -4.79 -13.25
N PHE A 44 -10.78 -5.07 -13.75
CA PHE A 44 -10.49 -5.23 -15.17
C PHE A 44 -11.26 -6.43 -15.76
N GLU A 45 -11.13 -7.60 -15.14
CA GLU A 45 -11.78 -8.85 -15.58
C GLU A 45 -13.30 -8.75 -15.58
N ARG A 46 -13.90 -8.23 -14.50
CA ARG A 46 -15.37 -8.07 -14.41
C ARG A 46 -15.95 -7.09 -15.41
N ASN A 47 -15.14 -6.16 -15.92
CA ASN A 47 -15.59 -5.10 -16.82
C ASN A 47 -14.95 -5.19 -18.19
N ILE A 48 -14.44 -6.38 -18.56
CA ILE A 48 -13.68 -6.59 -19.79
C ILE A 48 -14.48 -6.26 -21.05
N ARG A 49 -15.82 -6.18 -20.98
CA ARG A 49 -16.67 -5.83 -22.12
C ARG A 49 -17.08 -4.34 -22.17
N SER A 50 -16.86 -3.58 -21.09
CA SER A 50 -17.33 -2.19 -20.94
C SER A 50 -16.23 -1.15 -20.72
N LEU A 51 -14.96 -1.58 -20.64
CA LEU A 51 -13.80 -0.77 -20.25
C LEU A 51 -13.12 0.02 -21.39
N HIS A 52 -13.77 0.21 -22.54
CA HIS A 52 -13.17 0.86 -23.71
C HIS A 52 -12.51 2.22 -23.46
N VAL A 53 -12.93 2.94 -22.42
CA VAL A 53 -12.44 4.28 -22.08
C VAL A 53 -11.18 4.26 -21.20
N ASN A 54 -10.85 3.14 -20.53
CA ASN A 54 -9.76 3.10 -19.53
C ASN A 54 -8.61 2.16 -19.91
N LEU A 55 -8.61 1.54 -21.10
CA LEU A 55 -7.58 0.58 -21.52
C LEU A 55 -6.16 1.16 -21.49
N ILE A 56 -5.98 2.38 -22.01
CA ILE A 56 -4.68 3.07 -22.01
C ILE A 56 -4.19 3.30 -20.57
N GLN A 57 -5.09 3.66 -19.66
CA GLN A 57 -4.71 3.89 -18.27
C GLN A 57 -4.31 2.59 -17.56
N TYR A 58 -4.99 1.48 -17.86
CA TYR A 58 -4.61 0.16 -17.36
C TYR A 58 -3.27 -0.33 -17.95
N ASP A 59 -3.01 -0.08 -19.23
CA ASP A 59 -1.73 -0.41 -19.87
C ASP A 59 -0.58 0.39 -19.24
N ILE A 60 -0.73 1.70 -19.09
CA ILE A 60 0.24 2.56 -18.39
C ILE A 60 0.46 2.07 -16.95
N PHE A 61 -0.62 1.75 -16.23
CA PHE A 61 -0.57 1.25 -14.87
C PHE A 61 0.23 -0.06 -14.76
N LEU A 62 -0.08 -1.04 -15.62
CA LEU A 62 0.58 -2.33 -15.61
C LEU A 62 2.06 -2.21 -16.00
N ASN A 63 2.38 -1.44 -17.04
CA ASN A 63 3.77 -1.20 -17.45
C ASN A 63 4.57 -0.52 -16.34
N LEU A 64 3.98 0.48 -15.67
CA LEU A 64 4.62 1.16 -14.54
C LEU A 64 4.86 0.18 -13.37
N ILE A 65 3.88 -0.66 -13.04
CA ILE A 65 4.03 -1.68 -11.99
C ILE A 65 5.10 -2.70 -12.34
N ALA A 66 5.10 -3.22 -13.56
CA ALA A 66 6.06 -4.23 -13.98
C ALA A 66 7.49 -3.68 -13.94
N PHE A 67 7.70 -2.46 -14.46
CA PHE A 67 8.98 -1.77 -14.40
C PHE A 67 9.45 -1.57 -12.96
N LYS A 68 8.55 -1.03 -12.12
CA LYS A 68 8.78 -0.85 -10.69
C LYS A 68 9.16 -2.18 -10.04
N PHE A 69 8.41 -3.24 -10.28
CA PHE A 69 8.67 -4.52 -9.64
C PHE A 69 10.02 -5.14 -10.03
N ALA A 70 10.44 -4.98 -11.30
CA ALA A 70 11.78 -5.41 -11.72
C ALA A 70 12.88 -4.71 -10.89
N TYR A 71 12.73 -3.41 -10.64
CA TYR A 71 13.64 -2.67 -9.78
C TYR A 71 13.57 -3.13 -8.30
N LEU A 72 12.36 -3.36 -7.78
CA LEU A 72 12.16 -3.85 -6.42
C LEU A 72 12.86 -5.20 -6.20
N LYS A 73 12.75 -6.14 -7.13
CA LYS A 73 13.40 -7.45 -7.04
C LYS A 73 14.92 -7.31 -6.84
N ALA A 74 15.56 -6.47 -7.64
CA ALA A 74 16.99 -6.22 -7.52
C ALA A 74 17.35 -5.57 -6.16
N MET A 75 16.53 -4.62 -5.70
CA MET A 75 16.72 -3.96 -4.40
C MET A 75 16.58 -4.94 -3.24
N ILE A 76 15.51 -5.75 -3.21
CA ILE A 76 15.28 -6.72 -2.14
C ILE A 76 16.41 -7.73 -2.08
N LYS A 77 16.81 -8.31 -3.23
CA LYS A 77 17.92 -9.27 -3.28
C LYS A 77 19.19 -8.68 -2.67
N ARG A 78 19.52 -7.43 -3.00
CA ARG A 78 20.67 -6.73 -2.44
C ARG A 78 20.56 -6.56 -0.91
N ILE A 79 19.39 -6.15 -0.42
CA ILE A 79 19.15 -5.93 1.01
C ILE A 79 19.23 -7.26 1.78
N ILE A 80 18.60 -8.32 1.29
CA ILE A 80 18.67 -9.65 1.91
C ILE A 80 20.12 -10.12 2.02
N ASN A 81 20.91 -9.99 0.95
CA ASN A 81 22.33 -10.36 0.98
C ASN A 81 23.14 -9.55 2.02
N GLN A 82 22.79 -8.29 2.25
CA GLN A 82 23.43 -7.43 3.25
C GLN A 82 23.01 -7.78 4.68
N GLU A 83 21.73 -8.13 4.87
CA GLU A 83 21.11 -8.31 6.17
C GLU A 83 21.04 -9.78 6.61
N ASN A 84 21.47 -10.73 5.77
CA ASN A 84 21.41 -12.18 6.04
C ASN A 84 22.13 -12.60 7.33
N GLN A 85 23.09 -11.80 7.81
CA GLN A 85 23.78 -12.05 9.08
C GLN A 85 22.95 -11.67 10.32
N ASN A 86 21.87 -10.91 10.16
CA ASN A 86 20.99 -10.49 11.24
C ASN A 86 19.69 -11.31 11.24
N PRO A 87 19.56 -12.34 12.09
CA PRO A 87 18.37 -13.20 12.11
C PRO A 87 17.11 -12.47 12.60
N ARG A 88 17.26 -11.29 13.22
CA ARG A 88 16.15 -10.47 13.71
C ARG A 88 15.68 -9.42 12.70
N TRP A 89 16.40 -9.25 11.58
CA TRP A 89 16.02 -8.29 10.56
C TRP A 89 14.65 -8.63 9.98
N ILE A 90 13.79 -7.62 9.89
CA ILE A 90 12.51 -7.69 9.17
C ILE A 90 12.47 -6.65 8.06
N ILE A 91 11.66 -6.89 7.03
CA ILE A 91 11.63 -6.05 5.82
C ILE A 91 11.34 -4.57 6.13
N THR A 92 10.60 -4.30 7.21
CA THR A 92 10.23 -2.94 7.60
C THR A 92 11.32 -2.15 8.31
N ASP A 93 12.47 -2.78 8.59
CA ASP A 93 13.65 -2.10 9.15
C ASP A 93 14.45 -1.37 8.06
N SER A 94 14.31 -1.79 6.79
CA SER A 94 15.02 -1.18 5.68
C SER A 94 14.34 0.09 5.19
N LYS A 95 14.92 1.26 5.51
CA LYS A 95 14.43 2.58 5.04
C LYS A 95 14.30 2.67 3.52
N PRO A 96 15.27 2.21 2.70
CA PRO A 96 15.12 2.21 1.24
C PRO A 96 13.93 1.37 0.77
N LEU A 97 13.76 0.16 1.32
CA LEU A 97 12.66 -0.73 0.95
C LEU A 97 11.30 -0.15 1.36
N MET A 98 11.19 0.42 2.56
CA MET A 98 9.96 1.06 3.01
C MET A 98 9.62 2.31 2.20
N SER A 99 10.62 3.06 1.75
CA SER A 99 10.42 4.22 0.87
C SER A 99 9.87 3.78 -0.48
N TYR A 100 10.38 2.67 -0.99
CA TYR A 100 9.89 2.06 -2.21
C TYR A 100 8.46 1.53 -2.08
N ILE A 101 8.17 0.78 -1.00
CA ILE A 101 6.82 0.28 -0.70
C ILE A 101 5.84 1.46 -0.60
N PHE A 102 6.22 2.55 0.07
CA PHE A 102 5.41 3.76 0.12
C PHE A 102 5.07 4.30 -1.27
N GLU A 103 6.08 4.44 -2.14
CA GLU A 103 5.89 4.92 -3.51
C GLU A 103 4.94 4.03 -4.32
N MET A 104 5.04 2.70 -4.15
CA MET A 104 4.11 1.74 -4.74
C MET A 104 2.68 1.91 -4.20
N LYS A 105 2.50 2.04 -2.88
CA LYS A 105 1.16 2.27 -2.29
C LYS A 105 0.56 3.61 -2.78
N CYS A 106 1.38 4.65 -2.93
CA CYS A 106 0.97 5.91 -3.57
C CYS A 106 0.56 5.71 -5.04
N THR A 107 1.31 4.90 -5.80
CA THR A 107 0.99 4.57 -7.19
C THR A 107 -0.39 3.90 -7.27
N PHE A 108 -0.67 2.90 -6.43
CA PHE A 108 -2.00 2.29 -6.35
C PHE A 108 -3.08 3.30 -5.98
N ALA A 109 -2.87 4.14 -4.96
CA ALA A 109 -3.84 5.14 -4.55
C ALA A 109 -4.19 6.13 -5.69
N ILE A 110 -3.18 6.60 -6.45
CA ILE A 110 -3.37 7.52 -7.59
C ILE A 110 -4.19 6.85 -8.70
N PHE A 111 -3.79 5.65 -9.13
CA PHE A 111 -4.49 4.95 -10.21
C PHE A 111 -5.89 4.51 -9.80
N ALA A 112 -6.13 4.25 -8.51
CA ALA A 112 -7.44 3.87 -8.02
C ALA A 112 -8.51 4.94 -8.27
N PHE A 113 -8.16 6.23 -8.17
CA PHE A 113 -9.11 7.31 -8.45
C PHE A 113 -9.64 7.29 -9.88
N ASN A 114 -8.84 6.78 -10.83
CA ASN A 114 -9.20 6.73 -12.24
C ASN A 114 -9.78 5.35 -12.65
N LEU A 115 -9.22 4.27 -12.10
CA LEU A 115 -9.52 2.90 -12.52
C LEU A 115 -10.59 2.22 -11.66
N LEU A 116 -10.71 2.58 -10.38
CA LEU A 116 -11.66 1.99 -9.45
C LEU A 116 -12.83 2.95 -9.18
N ARG A 117 -14.06 2.44 -9.27
CA ARG A 117 -15.27 3.26 -9.01
C ARG A 117 -15.67 3.28 -7.53
N ASN A 118 -15.31 2.27 -6.76
CA ASN A 118 -15.76 2.14 -5.37
C ASN A 118 -14.93 3.06 -4.45
N PRO A 119 -15.55 4.06 -3.80
CA PRO A 119 -14.84 5.00 -2.94
C PRO A 119 -14.23 4.33 -1.69
N LYS A 120 -14.75 3.17 -1.25
CA LYS A 120 -14.14 2.40 -0.15
C LYS A 120 -12.74 1.91 -0.53
N TYR A 121 -12.50 1.56 -1.79
CA TYR A 121 -11.15 1.17 -2.25
C TYR A 121 -10.20 2.37 -2.28
N HIS A 122 -10.67 3.56 -2.66
CA HIS A 122 -9.85 4.77 -2.57
C HIS A 122 -9.41 5.03 -1.12
N LYS A 123 -10.36 4.94 -0.18
CA LYS A 123 -10.11 5.05 1.27
C LYS A 123 -9.07 4.03 1.75
N LEU A 124 -9.21 2.77 1.36
CA LEU A 124 -8.29 1.70 1.77
C LEU A 124 -6.87 1.99 1.31
N LEU A 125 -6.71 2.32 0.03
CA LEU A 125 -5.39 2.50 -0.59
C LEU A 125 -4.66 3.72 -0.03
N ILE A 126 -5.40 4.82 0.20
CA ILE A 126 -4.87 6.01 0.87
C ILE A 126 -4.48 5.71 2.31
N PHE A 127 -5.33 4.98 3.05
CA PHE A 127 -5.03 4.58 4.43
C PHE A 127 -3.75 3.74 4.49
N ARG A 128 -3.60 2.73 3.62
CA ARG A 128 -2.39 1.90 3.57
C ARG A 128 -1.15 2.71 3.23
N ALA A 129 -1.23 3.66 2.28
CA ALA A 129 -0.13 4.56 1.98
C ALA A 129 0.23 5.46 3.19
N LEU A 130 -0.77 5.99 3.92
CA LEU A 130 -0.55 6.77 5.14
C LEU A 130 0.18 5.96 6.21
N VAL A 131 -0.22 4.71 6.45
CA VAL A 131 0.43 3.86 7.46
C VAL A 131 1.91 3.67 7.14
N ILE A 132 2.27 3.44 5.87
CA ILE A 132 3.69 3.36 5.50
C ILE A 132 4.41 4.70 5.65
N PHE A 133 3.76 5.81 5.31
CA PHE A 133 4.33 7.15 5.55
C PHE A 133 4.64 7.38 7.03
N LEU A 134 3.71 7.00 7.92
CA LEU A 134 3.93 7.08 9.37
C LEU A 134 5.11 6.21 9.81
N LYS A 135 5.33 5.05 9.18
CA LYS A 135 6.50 4.20 9.45
C LYS A 135 7.80 4.88 9.03
N LEU A 136 7.83 5.52 7.87
CA LEU A 136 9.00 6.26 7.39
C LEU A 136 9.33 7.50 8.22
N LYS A 137 8.34 8.09 8.87
CA LYS A 137 8.52 9.18 9.85
C LYS A 137 8.91 8.69 11.24
N ASP A 138 9.20 7.40 11.38
CA ASP A 138 9.52 6.76 12.66
C ASP A 138 8.45 7.08 13.74
N SER A 139 7.18 7.17 13.32
CA SER A 139 6.07 7.54 14.20
C SER A 139 5.91 6.50 15.30
N GLU A 140 5.95 6.97 16.55
CA GLU A 140 5.75 6.12 17.72
C GLU A 140 4.38 5.41 17.70
N VAL A 141 3.38 6.00 17.05
CA VAL A 141 2.02 5.46 16.88
C VAL A 141 2.05 4.01 16.38
N LEU A 142 2.90 3.70 15.40
CA LEU A 142 2.90 2.38 14.78
C LEU A 142 3.51 1.29 15.67
N ASN A 143 4.33 1.67 16.65
CA ASN A 143 4.91 0.73 17.59
C ASN A 143 3.86 0.11 18.53
N PHE A 144 2.67 0.70 18.60
CA PHE A 144 1.60 0.30 19.52
C PHE A 144 0.35 -0.20 18.80
N THR A 145 0.39 -0.33 17.48
CA THR A 145 -0.77 -0.67 16.67
C THR A 145 -0.44 -1.76 15.67
N GLU A 146 -1.43 -2.59 15.35
CA GLU A 146 -1.32 -3.63 14.31
C GLU A 146 -1.47 -3.05 12.89
N PHE A 147 -1.60 -1.72 12.74
CA PHE A 147 -1.87 -1.10 11.44
C PHE A 147 -0.79 -1.42 10.41
N LEU A 148 0.47 -1.58 10.83
CA LEU A 148 1.55 -1.87 9.90
C LEU A 148 1.40 -3.27 9.27
N ASP A 149 1.00 -4.28 10.05
CA ASP A 149 0.70 -5.63 9.52
C ASP A 149 -0.50 -5.59 8.56
N GLN A 150 -1.54 -4.79 8.87
CA GLN A 150 -2.72 -4.65 8.02
C GLN A 150 -2.43 -4.10 6.60
N VAL A 151 -1.29 -3.45 6.39
CA VAL A 151 -0.89 -2.96 5.06
C VAL A 151 -0.51 -4.11 4.12
N PHE A 152 -0.03 -5.23 4.67
CA PHE A 152 0.43 -6.39 3.91
C PHE A 152 -0.60 -7.52 3.86
N LEU A 153 -1.68 -7.43 4.64
CA LEU A 153 -2.75 -8.41 4.59
C LEU A 153 -3.57 -8.33 3.27
N PRO A 154 -4.19 -9.44 2.85
CA PRO A 154 -5.22 -9.44 1.82
C PRO A 154 -6.31 -8.41 2.11
N ILE A 155 -7.06 -8.05 1.07
CA ILE A 155 -8.09 -7.03 1.19
C ILE A 155 -9.30 -7.68 1.86
N PRO A 156 -9.76 -7.17 3.02
CA PRO A 156 -10.91 -7.75 3.69
C PRO A 156 -12.19 -7.44 2.91
N ASP A 157 -13.12 -8.40 2.91
CA ASP A 157 -14.44 -8.25 2.28
C ASP A 157 -15.25 -7.14 2.95
N ASP A 158 -15.13 -7.02 4.28
CA ASP A 158 -15.71 -5.93 5.03
C ASP A 158 -14.73 -4.77 5.23
N LEU A 159 -15.14 -3.60 4.72
CA LEU A 159 -14.42 -2.34 4.80
C LEU A 159 -15.11 -1.32 5.70
N THR A 160 -15.99 -1.77 6.62
CA THR A 160 -16.71 -0.91 7.58
C THR A 160 -15.79 -0.05 8.42
N PHE A 161 -14.60 -0.51 8.80
CA PHE A 161 -13.62 0.28 9.55
C PHE A 161 -13.22 1.58 8.80
N LEU A 162 -13.28 1.60 7.47
CA LEU A 162 -13.00 2.80 6.66
C LEU A 162 -14.12 3.85 6.73
N ASN A 163 -15.26 3.54 7.34
CA ASN A 163 -16.26 4.56 7.66
C ASN A 163 -15.69 5.62 8.60
N ASN A 164 -14.70 5.26 9.41
CA ASN A 164 -13.97 6.16 10.29
C ASN A 164 -13.00 7.09 9.55
N LEU A 165 -12.65 6.78 8.29
CA LEU A 165 -11.83 7.61 7.43
C LEU A 165 -12.70 8.57 6.63
N ILE A 166 -12.56 9.86 6.90
CA ILE A 166 -13.21 10.92 6.12
C ILE A 166 -12.23 11.46 5.09
N ILE A 167 -12.55 11.31 3.80
CA ILE A 167 -11.83 11.96 2.70
C ILE A 167 -12.58 13.22 2.32
N THR A 168 -11.91 14.38 2.36
CA THR A 168 -12.43 15.60 1.73
C THR A 168 -11.90 15.70 0.32
N LYS A 169 -12.79 16.05 -0.62
CA LYS A 169 -12.43 16.43 -1.98
C LYS A 169 -12.44 17.94 -2.05
N HIS A 170 -11.30 18.54 -2.38
CA HIS A 170 -11.22 19.96 -2.70
C HIS A 170 -10.94 20.09 -4.18
N SER A 171 -11.78 20.81 -4.91
CA SER A 171 -11.48 21.26 -6.26
C SER A 171 -10.67 22.55 -6.15
N ILE A 172 -9.42 22.52 -6.57
CA ILE A 172 -8.69 23.76 -6.84
C ILE A 172 -8.90 24.08 -8.31
N ASP A 173 -9.64 25.15 -8.57
CA ASP A 173 -9.74 25.73 -9.89
C ASP A 173 -8.50 26.59 -10.13
N PHE A 174 -7.57 26.05 -10.92
CA PHE A 174 -6.49 26.88 -11.44
C PHE A 174 -7.08 27.79 -12.51
N SER A 175 -7.29 29.05 -12.14
CA SER A 175 -7.80 30.09 -13.03
C SER A 175 -6.81 30.34 -14.16
N LYS A 176 -6.95 29.55 -15.25
CA LYS A 176 -6.61 29.83 -16.65
C LYS A 176 -6.84 28.61 -17.57
N ASP A 177 -6.85 27.38 -17.04
CA ASP A 177 -6.87 26.15 -17.88
C ASP A 177 -8.10 25.23 -17.74
N LYS A 178 -9.15 25.60 -17.00
CA LYS A 178 -10.33 24.74 -16.71
C LYS A 178 -9.97 23.32 -16.20
N LYS A 179 -8.77 23.12 -15.65
CA LYS A 179 -8.37 21.86 -15.03
C LYS A 179 -8.63 21.94 -13.53
N SER A 180 -9.70 21.29 -13.08
CA SER A 180 -9.96 21.08 -11.66
C SER A 180 -9.05 19.98 -11.14
N ILE A 181 -8.17 20.29 -10.18
CA ILE A 181 -7.42 19.25 -9.46
C ILE A 181 -8.24 18.83 -8.25
N ILE A 182 -8.56 17.54 -8.15
CA ILE A 182 -9.20 16.96 -6.97
C ILE A 182 -8.11 16.63 -5.96
N ILE A 183 -8.03 17.41 -4.89
CA ILE A 183 -7.19 17.09 -3.73
C ILE A 183 -8.02 16.26 -2.75
N CYS A 184 -7.52 15.08 -2.44
CA CYS A 184 -8.09 14.21 -1.43
C CYS A 184 -7.27 14.31 -0.14
N GLY A 185 -7.88 14.87 0.91
CA GLY A 185 -7.27 14.97 2.25
C GLY A 185 -7.92 13.99 3.21
N ILE A 186 -7.13 13.43 4.14
CA ILE A 186 -7.68 12.69 5.30
C ILE A 186 -8.12 13.73 6.32
N LYS A 187 -9.42 13.99 6.44
CA LYS A 187 -9.98 14.99 7.37
C LYS A 187 -9.91 14.52 8.82
N SER A 188 -10.20 13.24 9.05
CA SER A 188 -10.12 12.61 10.37
C SER A 188 -10.12 11.10 10.21
N PHE A 189 -9.48 10.42 11.16
CA PHE A 189 -9.55 8.97 11.31
C PHE A 189 -10.14 8.67 12.69
N ARG A 190 -11.43 8.32 12.74
CA ARG A 190 -12.17 8.03 13.98
C ARG A 190 -12.05 6.56 14.39
N ASP A 191 -10.85 6.01 14.33
CA ASP A 191 -10.62 4.67 14.85
C ASP A 191 -10.41 4.77 16.36
N PRO A 192 -11.19 4.05 17.19
CA PRO A 192 -11.05 4.11 18.64
C PRO A 192 -9.64 3.79 19.11
N LYS A 193 -8.88 2.90 18.45
CA LYS A 193 -7.49 2.60 18.81
C LYS A 193 -6.56 3.77 18.49
N ILE A 194 -6.73 4.43 17.34
CA ILE A 194 -5.97 5.65 16.99
C ILE A 194 -6.34 6.82 17.89
N TYR A 195 -7.63 7.00 18.17
CA TYR A 195 -8.14 8.07 19.03
C TYR A 195 -7.73 7.88 20.49
N ILE A 196 -7.90 6.68 21.05
CA ILE A 196 -7.43 6.34 22.41
C ILE A 196 -5.93 6.54 22.48
N PHE A 197 -5.16 6.12 21.48
CA PHE A 197 -3.72 6.34 21.43
C PHE A 197 -3.36 7.83 21.41
N PHE A 198 -3.94 8.64 20.52
CA PHE A 198 -3.65 10.07 20.48
C PHE A 198 -4.12 10.80 21.73
N LYS A 199 -5.27 10.41 22.31
CA LYS A 199 -5.76 10.95 23.57
C LYS A 199 -4.82 10.60 24.72
N ASP A 200 -4.41 9.33 24.82
CA ASP A 200 -3.38 8.88 25.75
C ASP A 200 -2.07 9.65 25.55
N CYS A 201 -1.61 9.83 24.31
CA CYS A 201 -0.41 10.62 24.01
C CYS A 201 -0.60 12.08 24.35
N THR A 202 -1.78 12.67 24.19
CA THR A 202 -2.04 14.07 24.52
C THR A 202 -2.05 14.26 26.05
N ASP A 203 -2.74 13.38 26.76
CA ASP A 203 -2.79 13.34 28.23
C ASP A 203 -1.41 13.01 28.84
N LYS A 204 -0.59 12.22 28.13
CA LYS A 204 0.78 11.84 28.52
C LYS A 204 1.85 12.82 28.02
N LEU A 205 1.65 13.59 26.95
CA LEU A 205 2.55 14.66 26.48
C LEU A 205 2.56 15.84 27.44
N ILE A 206 1.47 16.06 28.19
CA ILE A 206 1.42 17.03 29.30
C ILE A 206 2.38 16.63 30.43
N ARG A 207 2.74 15.34 30.53
CA ARG A 207 3.75 14.84 31.47
C ARG A 207 5.05 14.60 30.69
N GLN A 208 6.01 15.53 30.77
CA GLN A 208 7.35 15.40 30.17
C GLN A 208 7.84 13.95 30.21
N TYR A 209 8.09 13.37 29.03
CA TYR A 209 8.48 11.96 28.90
C TYR A 209 9.78 11.69 29.66
N ASP A 210 9.65 11.13 30.86
CA ASP A 210 10.77 10.59 31.61
C ASP A 210 11.42 9.45 30.80
N LYS A 211 12.74 9.35 30.93
CA LYS A 211 13.62 8.36 30.33
C LYS A 211 13.11 6.93 30.57
N ASP A 212 12.49 6.68 31.72
CA ASP A 212 11.94 5.38 32.09
C ASP A 212 10.69 5.00 31.29
N TYR A 213 9.84 5.97 30.94
CA TYR A 213 8.69 5.70 30.08
C TYR A 213 9.12 5.44 28.63
N ARG A 214 10.13 6.15 28.13
CA ARG A 214 10.75 5.83 26.83
C ARG A 214 11.36 4.43 26.85
N ASN A 215 12.07 4.04 27.90
CA ASN A 215 12.66 2.70 28.04
C ASN A 215 11.57 1.61 28.13
N TYR A 216 10.49 1.84 28.87
CA TYR A 216 9.34 0.96 28.93
C TYR A 216 8.69 0.78 27.55
N LEU A 217 8.43 1.88 26.84
CA LEU A 217 7.87 1.87 25.49
C LEU A 217 8.77 1.11 24.50
N THR A 218 10.08 1.36 24.55
CA THR A 218 11.07 0.67 23.70
C THR A 218 11.17 -0.83 24.02
N SER A 219 11.04 -1.21 25.29
CA SER A 219 10.98 -2.63 25.71
C SER A 219 9.65 -3.30 25.35
N SER A 220 8.56 -2.53 25.24
CA SER A 220 7.22 -3.03 24.89
C SER A 220 7.00 -3.18 23.39
N LYS A 221 7.74 -2.41 22.58
CA LYS A 221 7.77 -2.40 21.11
C LYS A 221 8.07 -3.78 20.48
N TYR A 222 8.60 -4.70 21.27
CA TYR A 222 8.91 -6.09 20.86
C TYR A 222 8.19 -7.15 21.70
N LYS A 223 7.31 -6.76 22.63
CA LYS A 223 6.63 -7.69 23.56
C LYS A 223 5.22 -8.09 23.14
N SER A 224 4.61 -7.44 22.15
CA SER A 224 3.33 -7.95 21.62
C SER A 224 3.61 -9.11 20.66
N PRO A 225 3.17 -10.34 20.96
CA PRO A 225 3.37 -11.49 20.08
C PRO A 225 2.70 -11.34 18.70
N CYS A 226 1.76 -10.40 18.54
CA CYS A 226 0.95 -10.22 17.34
C CYS A 226 1.39 -9.07 16.41
N GLN A 227 2.26 -8.15 16.83
CA GLN A 227 2.47 -6.87 16.12
C GLN A 227 3.24 -6.94 14.80
N PHE A 228 3.88 -8.07 14.50
CA PHE A 228 4.67 -8.26 13.29
C PHE A 228 4.56 -9.68 12.75
N THR A 229 3.50 -10.43 13.07
CA THR A 229 3.43 -11.84 12.65
C THR A 229 3.36 -11.93 11.13
N THR A 230 2.56 -11.07 10.50
CA THR A 230 2.47 -10.97 9.04
C THR A 230 3.78 -10.47 8.45
N ILE A 231 4.35 -9.39 8.97
CA ILE A 231 5.62 -8.83 8.47
C ILE A 231 6.79 -9.82 8.61
N LYS A 232 6.87 -10.56 9.72
CA LYS A 232 7.89 -11.60 9.93
C LYS A 232 7.67 -12.75 8.95
N SER A 233 6.44 -13.24 8.81
CA SER A 233 6.13 -14.29 7.84
C SER A 233 6.48 -13.87 6.41
N LEU A 234 6.16 -12.64 6.02
CA LEU A 234 6.51 -12.05 4.74
C LEU A 234 8.04 -11.93 4.57
N THR A 235 8.76 -11.52 5.61
CA THR A 235 10.23 -11.46 5.61
C THR A 235 10.84 -12.83 5.37
N GLU A 236 10.37 -13.87 6.05
CA GLU A 236 10.88 -15.22 5.87
C GLU A 236 10.55 -15.79 4.48
N LYS A 237 9.36 -15.47 3.94
CA LYS A 237 9.01 -15.81 2.56
C LYS A 237 9.93 -15.12 1.57
N LEU A 238 10.27 -13.85 1.82
CA LEU A 238 11.20 -13.07 1.00
C LEU A 238 12.62 -13.63 1.01
N LYS A 239 13.15 -14.01 2.17
CA LYS A 239 14.47 -14.66 2.29
C LYS A 239 14.51 -15.92 1.43
N LYS A 240 13.57 -16.84 1.62
CA LYS A 240 13.45 -18.08 0.84
C LYS A 240 13.30 -17.86 -0.66
N TYR A 241 12.63 -16.78 -1.07
CA TYR A 241 12.40 -16.47 -2.48
C TYR A 241 13.70 -16.00 -3.18
N PHE A 242 14.64 -15.40 -2.45
CA PHE A 242 15.89 -14.83 -3.01
C PHE A 242 17.16 -15.63 -2.69
N GLU A 243 17.05 -16.70 -1.90
CA GLU A 243 18.05 -17.78 -1.77
C GLU A 243 18.25 -18.52 -3.10
#